data_AF-A0A0Q8T4B6-F1
#
_entry.id   AF-A0A0Q8T4B6-F1
#
_cell.length_a   1.000
_cell.length_b   1.000
_cell.length_c   1.000
_cell.angle_alpha   90.00
_cell.angle_beta   90.00
_cell.angle_gamma   90.00
#
_symmetry.space_group_name_H-M   'P 1'
#
loop_
_entity.id
_entity.type
_entity.pdbx_description
1 polymer ?
#
loop_
_entity_poly.entity_id
_entity_poly.type
_entity_poly.pdbx_seq_one_letter_code
_entity_poly.pdbx_strand_id
1 'polypeptide(L)'
;MPDIHIHREHQLGFKQARKVAFSWAEKAEEKFDMECTYEEGETEDTLHFSRSGVKGTLLVDANQFEMKAQLGFLFGAFKDRIEAEIGEQLDALLNAPPPAAKKAAPKKKAADDAKPAKAAAAKAPAKAKKA
;
A
#
# COMPACT_ATOMS: atom_id res chain seq x y z
N MET A 1 7.38 23.37 -7.13
CA MET A 1 6.33 22.80 -8.02
C MET A 1 5.35 22.09 -7.12
N PRO A 2 4.04 22.08 -7.42
CA PRO A 2 3.07 21.30 -6.66
C PRO A 2 3.46 19.82 -6.71
N ASP A 3 3.75 19.24 -5.56
CA ASP A 3 4.04 17.83 -5.37
C ASP A 3 2.87 17.13 -4.69
N ILE A 4 2.65 15.89 -5.10
CA ILE A 4 1.70 14.95 -4.53
C ILE A 4 2.52 13.84 -3.90
N HIS A 5 2.17 13.47 -2.67
CA HIS A 5 2.75 12.35 -1.97
C HIS A 5 1.63 11.50 -1.38
N ILE A 6 1.50 10.28 -1.87
CA ILE A 6 0.50 9.31 -1.41
C ILE A 6 1.22 8.14 -0.78
N HIS A 7 0.79 7.76 0.42
CA HIS A 7 1.26 6.57 1.11
C HIS A 7 0.08 5.67 1.44
N ARG A 8 0.22 4.39 1.12
CA ARG A 8 -0.81 3.36 1.32
C ARG A 8 -0.19 2.09 1.85
N GLU A 9 -0.53 1.73 3.08
CA GLU A 9 -0.12 0.45 3.68
C GLU A 9 -1.03 -0.69 3.20
N HIS A 10 -0.46 -1.87 3.01
CA HIS A 10 -1.18 -3.07 2.61
C HIS A 10 -0.51 -4.35 3.14
N GLN A 11 -1.23 -5.47 3.12
CA GLN A 11 -0.72 -6.76 3.62
C GLN A 11 -0.67 -7.84 2.51
N LEU A 12 -0.59 -7.41 1.25
CA LEU A 12 -0.58 -8.29 0.08
C LEU A 12 0.74 -9.08 -0.08
N GLY A 13 1.85 -8.54 0.43
CA GLY A 13 3.18 -9.08 0.19
C GLY A 13 3.71 -8.77 -1.21
N PHE A 14 5.03 -8.86 -1.37
CA PHE A 14 5.76 -8.31 -2.52
C PHE A 14 5.28 -8.83 -3.89
N LYS A 15 5.01 -10.13 -4.01
CA LYS A 15 4.56 -10.72 -5.29
C LYS A 15 3.19 -10.19 -5.76
N GLN A 16 2.26 -9.95 -4.84
CA GLN A 16 0.98 -9.36 -5.19
C GLN A 16 1.12 -7.85 -5.40
N ALA A 17 1.94 -7.19 -4.58
CA ALA A 17 2.25 -5.78 -4.71
C ALA A 17 2.79 -5.44 -6.12
N ARG A 18 3.73 -6.24 -6.64
CA ARG A 18 4.25 -6.13 -8.00
C ARG A 18 3.15 -6.24 -9.06
N LYS A 19 2.24 -7.21 -8.93
CA LYS A 19 1.11 -7.36 -9.87
C LYS A 19 0.18 -6.15 -9.84
N VAL A 20 -0.10 -5.63 -8.66
CA VAL A 20 -0.93 -4.43 -8.51
C VAL A 20 -0.25 -3.23 -9.18
N ALA A 21 1.05 -3.05 -8.98
CA ALA A 21 1.81 -1.99 -9.61
C ALA A 21 1.80 -2.09 -11.14
N PHE A 22 1.95 -3.29 -11.71
CA PHE A 22 1.78 -3.51 -13.15
C PHE A 22 0.37 -3.19 -13.64
N SER A 23 -0.66 -3.68 -12.94
CA SER A 23 -2.05 -3.36 -13.29
C SER A 23 -2.37 -1.86 -13.17
N TRP A 24 -1.70 -1.16 -12.25
CA TRP A 24 -1.80 0.29 -12.15
C TRP A 24 -1.10 0.96 -13.33
N ALA A 25 0.11 0.53 -13.69
CA ALA A 25 0.85 1.04 -14.85
C ALA A 25 0.03 0.95 -16.13
N GLU A 26 -0.50 -0.23 -16.46
CA GLU A 26 -1.31 -0.44 -17.67
C GLU A 26 -2.54 0.48 -17.69
N LYS A 27 -3.22 0.63 -16.55
CA LYS A 27 -4.34 1.58 -16.43
C LYS A 27 -3.90 3.02 -16.57
N ALA A 28 -2.71 3.37 -16.08
CA ALA A 28 -2.18 4.71 -16.15
C ALA A 28 -1.83 5.09 -17.60
N GLU A 29 -1.25 4.15 -18.34
CA GLU A 29 -0.99 4.28 -19.78
C GLU A 29 -2.30 4.40 -20.57
N GLU A 30 -3.27 3.51 -20.34
CA GLU A 30 -4.53 3.49 -21.11
C GLU A 30 -5.46 4.68 -20.80
N LYS A 31 -5.61 5.06 -19.52
CA LYS A 31 -6.57 6.10 -19.13
C LYS A 31 -6.02 7.50 -19.16
N PHE A 32 -4.72 7.67 -18.90
CA PHE A 32 -4.12 8.98 -18.75
C PHE A 32 -3.03 9.28 -19.77
N ASP A 33 -2.77 8.38 -20.73
CA ASP A 33 -1.69 8.48 -21.71
C ASP A 33 -0.34 8.75 -21.01
N MET A 34 -0.08 8.03 -19.91
CA MET A 34 1.22 8.09 -19.23
C MET A 34 2.24 7.20 -19.94
N GLU A 35 3.50 7.62 -19.91
CA GLU A 35 4.65 6.77 -20.22
C GLU A 35 5.11 6.13 -18.91
N CYS A 36 5.06 4.80 -18.84
CA CYS A 36 5.45 4.02 -17.66
C CYS A 36 6.76 3.26 -17.91
N THR A 37 7.65 3.23 -16.92
CA THR A 37 8.90 2.46 -16.94
C THR A 37 9.07 1.77 -15.60
N TYR A 38 9.17 0.43 -15.62
CA TYR A 38 9.24 -0.38 -14.41
C TYR A 38 10.69 -0.81 -14.13
N GLU A 39 11.16 -0.60 -12.91
CA GLU A 39 12.45 -1.03 -12.41
C GLU A 39 12.25 -2.06 -11.29
N GLU A 40 12.61 -3.32 -11.56
CA GLU A 40 12.53 -4.39 -10.57
C GLU A 40 13.76 -4.38 -9.65
N GLY A 41 13.53 -4.42 -8.34
CA GLY A 41 14.56 -4.57 -7.32
C GLY A 41 14.42 -5.87 -6.51
N GLU A 42 15.38 -6.09 -5.61
CA GLU A 42 15.39 -7.28 -4.74
C GLU A 42 14.38 -7.19 -3.59
N THR A 43 14.24 -6.00 -3.00
CA THR A 43 13.35 -5.75 -1.85
C THR A 43 12.17 -4.85 -2.19
N GLU A 44 12.33 -4.00 -3.20
CA GLU A 44 11.39 -2.95 -3.56
C GLU A 44 11.51 -2.69 -5.05
N ASP A 45 10.38 -2.44 -5.72
CA ASP A 45 10.36 -2.07 -7.13
C ASP A 45 10.00 -0.58 -7.28
N THR A 46 10.46 0.05 -8.35
CA THR A 46 10.14 1.44 -8.67
C THR A 46 9.53 1.53 -10.06
N LEU A 47 8.31 2.04 -10.13
CA LEU A 47 7.64 2.39 -11.38
C LEU A 47 7.74 3.90 -11.60
N HIS A 48 8.45 4.31 -12.64
CA HIS A 48 8.48 5.70 -13.08
C HIS A 48 7.34 5.92 -14.05
N PHE A 49 6.60 7.01 -13.86
CA PHE A 49 5.53 7.41 -14.77
C PHE A 49 5.66 8.88 -15.12
N SER A 50 5.44 9.23 -16.39
CA SER A 50 5.51 10.63 -16.81
C SER A 50 4.61 10.93 -17.99
N ARG A 51 4.21 12.20 -18.10
CA ARG A 51 3.44 12.78 -19.20
C ARG A 51 3.75 14.28 -19.25
N SER A 52 3.38 14.94 -20.35
CA SER A 52 3.37 16.41 -20.42
C SER A 52 2.66 17.02 -19.21
N GLY A 53 3.44 17.67 -18.32
CA GLY A 53 2.95 18.34 -17.13
C GLY A 53 2.79 17.48 -15.87
N VAL A 54 3.10 16.19 -15.90
CA VAL A 54 3.07 15.30 -14.72
C VAL A 54 4.26 14.35 -14.77
N LYS A 55 5.02 14.22 -13.68
CA LYS A 55 6.07 13.20 -13.57
C LYS A 55 6.13 12.64 -12.17
N GLY A 56 6.34 11.35 -12.02
CA GLY A 56 6.30 10.73 -10.72
C GLY A 56 6.88 9.33 -10.69
N THR A 57 6.88 8.78 -9.49
CA THR A 57 7.37 7.44 -9.17
C THR A 57 6.40 6.77 -8.21
N LEU A 58 6.09 5.51 -8.46
CA LEU A 58 5.39 4.61 -7.55
C LEU A 58 6.38 3.57 -7.06
N LEU A 59 6.68 3.62 -5.78
CA LEU A 59 7.57 2.72 -5.07
C LEU A 59 6.72 1.61 -4.43
N VAL A 60 7.15 0.38 -4.66
CA VAL A 60 6.38 -0.84 -4.45
C VAL A 60 7.13 -1.73 -3.46
N ASP A 61 6.68 -1.73 -2.21
CA ASP A 61 7.21 -2.59 -1.16
C ASP A 61 6.26 -3.76 -0.86
N ALA A 62 6.71 -4.74 -0.08
CA ALA A 62 5.89 -5.85 0.38
C ALA A 62 4.67 -5.41 1.22
N ASN A 63 4.78 -4.30 1.94
CA ASN A 63 3.76 -3.84 2.91
C ASN A 63 3.21 -2.45 2.63
N GLN A 64 3.76 -1.73 1.65
CA GLN A 64 3.35 -0.36 1.38
C GLN A 64 3.58 0.05 -0.07
N PHE A 65 2.77 1.01 -0.49
CA PHE A 65 2.99 1.79 -1.69
C PHE A 65 3.27 3.24 -1.33
N GLU A 66 4.32 3.77 -1.94
CA GLU A 66 4.68 5.18 -1.82
C GLU A 66 4.71 5.80 -3.21
N MET A 67 3.82 6.74 -3.48
CA MET A 67 3.75 7.41 -4.76
C MET A 67 4.07 8.89 -4.62
N LYS A 68 5.00 9.36 -5.44
CA LYS A 68 5.37 10.78 -5.55
C LYS A 68 5.08 11.25 -6.96
N ALA A 69 4.38 12.36 -7.10
CA ALA A 69 4.17 12.99 -8.40
C ALA A 69 4.42 14.50 -8.30
N GLN A 70 5.08 15.05 -9.30
CA GLN A 70 5.30 16.47 -9.48
C GLN A 70 4.41 16.95 -10.62
N LEU A 71 3.60 17.96 -10.33
CA LEU A 71 2.68 18.57 -11.26
C LEU A 71 3.29 19.86 -11.83
N GLY A 72 3.10 20.07 -13.12
CA GLY A 72 3.37 21.32 -13.79
C GLY A 72 2.39 22.42 -13.35
N PHE A 73 2.73 23.67 -13.67
CA PHE A 73 1.98 24.85 -13.25
C PHE A 73 0.47 24.78 -13.58
N LEU A 74 0.13 24.28 -14.78
CA LEU A 74 -1.26 24.16 -15.23
C LEU A 74 -2.10 23.19 -14.37
N PHE A 75 -1.47 22.14 -13.84
CA PHE A 75 -2.14 21.11 -13.05
C PHE A 75 -2.15 21.41 -11.54
N GLY A 76 -1.38 22.42 -11.10
CA GLY A 76 -1.28 22.77 -9.68
C GLY A 76 -2.60 23.11 -9.01
N ALA A 77 -3.53 23.76 -9.73
CA ALA A 77 -4.87 24.08 -9.22
C ALA A 77 -5.77 22.83 -9.02
N PHE A 78 -5.41 21.70 -9.63
CA PHE A 78 -6.13 20.44 -9.53
C PHE A 78 -5.40 19.40 -8.66
N LYS A 79 -4.33 19.80 -7.94
CA LYS A 79 -3.51 18.91 -7.12
C LYS A 79 -4.38 17.99 -6.26
N ASP A 80 -5.28 18.54 -5.46
CA ASP A 80 -6.05 17.75 -4.49
C ASP A 80 -6.99 16.75 -5.18
N ARG A 81 -7.53 17.12 -6.36
CA ARG A 81 -8.35 16.21 -7.17
C ARG A 81 -7.53 15.08 -7.77
N ILE A 82 -6.34 15.40 -8.30
CA ILE A 82 -5.42 14.41 -8.89
C ILE A 82 -4.93 13.45 -7.79
N GLU A 83 -4.57 13.98 -6.63
CA GLU A 83 -4.17 13.18 -5.46
C GLU A 83 -5.30 12.24 -5.01
N ALA A 84 -6.53 12.75 -4.92
CA ALA A 84 -7.69 11.92 -4.58
C ALA A 84 -7.93 10.82 -5.64
N GLU A 85 -7.93 11.17 -6.93
CA GLU A 85 -8.22 10.23 -8.01
C GLU A 85 -7.17 9.11 -8.08
N ILE A 86 -5.88 9.45 -7.94
CA ILE A 86 -4.83 8.43 -7.92
C ILE A 86 -4.93 7.59 -6.63
N GLY A 87 -5.20 8.22 -5.49
CA GLY A 87 -5.40 7.53 -4.21
C GLY A 87 -6.55 6.53 -4.26
N GLU A 88 -7.67 6.89 -4.88
CA GLU A 88 -8.82 6.01 -5.09
C GLU A 88 -8.49 4.86 -6.04
N GLN A 89 -7.70 5.09 -7.11
CA GLN A 89 -7.29 4.01 -8.01
C GLN A 89 -6.36 3.00 -7.34
N LEU A 90 -5.39 3.47 -6.55
CA LEU A 90 -4.52 2.60 -5.76
C LEU A 90 -5.32 1.83 -4.72
N ASP A 91 -6.21 2.50 -3.98
CA ASP A 91 -7.07 1.85 -2.99
C ASP A 91 -7.98 0.79 -3.64
N ALA A 92 -8.59 1.10 -4.78
CA ALA A 92 -9.42 0.16 -5.52
C ALA A 92 -8.64 -1.08 -5.98
N LEU A 93 -7.36 -0.93 -6.36
CA LEU A 93 -6.51 -2.06 -6.73
C LEU A 93 -6.04 -2.88 -5.52
N LEU A 94 -5.83 -2.22 -4.38
CA LEU A 94 -5.45 -2.87 -3.11
C LEU A 94 -6.63 -3.63 -2.49
N ASN A 95 -7.84 -3.07 -2.57
CA ASN A 95 -9.07 -3.63 -2.02
C ASN A 95 -9.84 -4.52 -3.01
N ALA A 96 -9.47 -4.52 -4.30
CA ALA A 96 -10.02 -5.47 -5.26
C ALA A 96 -9.66 -6.90 -4.80
N PRO A 97 -10.66 -7.81 -4.71
CA PRO A 97 -10.34 -9.20 -4.45
C PRO A 97 -9.36 -9.68 -5.53
N PRO A 98 -8.26 -10.36 -5.17
CA PRO A 98 -7.27 -10.80 -6.15
C PRO A 98 -7.96 -11.60 -7.25
N PRO A 99 -7.54 -11.48 -8.53
CA PRO A 99 -8.08 -12.33 -9.59
C PRO A 99 -7.93 -13.79 -9.14
N ALA A 100 -9.08 -14.45 -9.02
CA ALA A 100 -9.31 -15.58 -8.13
C ALA A 100 -8.21 -16.65 -8.14
N ALA A 101 -7.41 -16.69 -7.08
CA ALA A 101 -7.02 -17.98 -6.53
C ALA A 101 -8.28 -18.57 -5.89
N LYS A 102 -8.91 -19.53 -6.59
CA LYS A 102 -9.99 -20.34 -6.02
C LYS A 102 -9.51 -20.95 -4.68
N LYS A 103 -10.42 -20.90 -3.69
CA LYS A 103 -10.42 -21.55 -2.36
C LYS A 103 -9.80 -20.73 -1.22
N ALA A 104 -10.66 -20.04 -0.46
CA ALA A 104 -11.35 -20.61 0.70
C ALA A 104 -11.78 -19.48 1.64
N ALA A 105 -13.08 -19.21 1.70
CA ALA A 105 -13.66 -18.71 2.94
C ALA A 105 -13.51 -19.81 4.01
N PRO A 106 -13.36 -19.42 5.28
CA PRO A 106 -14.48 -19.69 6.15
C PRO A 106 -14.90 -18.48 7.00
N LYS A 107 -16.21 -18.46 7.21
CA LYS A 107 -16.96 -17.56 8.09
C LYS A 107 -16.60 -17.78 9.57
N LYS A 108 -16.78 -16.69 10.34
CA LYS A 108 -17.16 -16.60 11.79
C LYS A 108 -16.11 -16.84 12.87
N LYS A 109 -15.86 -15.78 13.66
CA LYS A 109 -16.15 -15.59 15.11
C LYS A 109 -15.98 -14.07 15.37
N ALA A 110 -17.00 -13.25 15.61
CA ALA A 110 -17.88 -13.15 16.77
C ALA A 110 -17.13 -13.12 18.12
N ALA A 111 -17.06 -11.90 18.70
CA ALA A 111 -16.83 -11.52 20.09
C ALA A 111 -15.52 -11.94 20.77
N ASP A 112 -14.73 -10.96 21.23
CA ASP A 112 -14.68 -10.72 22.69
C ASP A 112 -14.19 -9.30 23.00
N ASP A 113 -14.98 -8.63 23.82
CA ASP A 113 -14.76 -7.35 24.46
C ASP A 113 -13.99 -7.63 25.77
N ALA A 114 -12.69 -7.30 25.84
CA ALA A 114 -11.98 -7.33 27.12
C ALA A 114 -10.69 -6.49 27.10
N LYS A 115 -10.87 -5.22 27.46
CA LYS A 115 -9.86 -4.28 27.97
C LYS A 115 -8.97 -4.91 29.05
N PRO A 116 -7.62 -4.86 28.95
CA PRO A 116 -6.77 -5.14 30.09
C PRO A 116 -6.45 -3.82 30.81
N ALA A 117 -7.05 -3.61 31.98
CA ALA A 117 -6.65 -2.54 32.88
C ALA A 117 -6.43 -3.07 34.30
N LYS A 118 -5.14 -3.02 34.70
CA LYS A 118 -4.62 -2.61 36.02
C LYS A 118 -4.49 -3.64 37.17
N ALA A 119 -3.21 -3.96 37.40
CA ALA A 119 -2.42 -3.93 38.65
C ALA A 119 -2.63 -4.95 39.80
N ALA A 120 -1.47 -5.51 40.21
CA ALA A 120 -0.84 -5.40 41.53
C ALA A 120 -0.54 -6.72 42.29
N ALA A 121 0.72 -6.80 42.71
CA ALA A 121 1.25 -7.32 43.99
C ALA A 121 1.51 -8.83 44.20
N ALA A 122 2.79 -9.18 44.06
CA ALA A 122 3.68 -9.76 45.09
C ALA A 122 3.34 -11.10 45.79
N LYS A 123 4.19 -12.12 45.54
CA LYS A 123 5.12 -12.71 46.55
C LYS A 123 6.08 -13.73 45.91
N ALA A 124 7.37 -13.55 46.17
CA ALA A 124 8.45 -14.54 46.00
C ALA A 124 8.75 -15.21 47.38
N PRO A 125 9.76 -16.08 47.55
CA PRO A 125 10.18 -17.29 46.81
C PRO A 125 10.39 -18.52 47.76
N ALA A 126 10.51 -19.76 47.26
CA ALA A 126 11.24 -20.83 47.99
C ALA A 126 11.64 -22.07 47.13
N LYS A 127 12.94 -22.14 46.83
CA LYS A 127 13.89 -23.27 46.88
C LYS A 127 13.49 -24.70 46.45
N ALA A 128 14.13 -25.12 45.35
CA ALA A 128 15.06 -26.26 45.22
C ALA A 128 14.76 -27.60 45.95
N LYS A 129 14.64 -28.67 45.14
CA LYS A 129 15.21 -29.99 45.48
C LYS A 129 15.60 -30.73 44.20
N LYS A 130 16.91 -30.90 44.02
CA LYS A 130 17.58 -31.85 43.13
C LYS A 130 18.75 -32.42 43.95
N ALA A 131 19.05 -33.71 43.75
CA ALA A 131 19.88 -34.61 44.56
C ALA A 131 19.10 -35.31 45.68
#